data_AF-A0A9P5PBJ5-F1
#
_entry.id   AF-A0A9P5PBJ5-F1
#
_cell.length_a   1.000
_cell.length_b   1.000
_cell.length_c   1.000
_cell.angle_alpha   90.00
_cell.angle_beta   90.00
_cell.angle_gamma   90.00
#
_symmetry.space_group_name_H-M   'P 1'
#
loop_
_entity.id
_entity.type
_entity.pdbx_description
1 polymer ?
#
loop_
_entity_poly.entity_id
_entity_poly.type
_entity_poly.pdbx_seq_one_letter_code
_entity_poly.pdbx_strand_id
1 'polypeptide(L)'
;MSYEQHPTYSDTLPANFSQSSDRAKAIFGLILQWQEEIGSTTVQELMSCANSTLKHHTTVNMGIETARFFGAITVQRCRKCIDKQLIHPWTSSERFELLRHYSDWLIKVKDRDALKEIIPRIFAITEFGRATQENRQFKQELSDIVVLLDKDHCKPSFPTSNKRKRDDADEGKEGAMKIFRRATVCYTKREVEALIVSCKKIEEASMDPLMLNKELAQAMSELKDTLNTFA
;
A
#
# COMPACT_ATOMS: atom_id res chain seq x y z
N MET A 1 12.88 14.24 -7.85
CA MET A 1 13.48 12.97 -7.38
C MET A 1 12.90 11.89 -8.25
N SER A 2 13.73 11.03 -8.84
CA SER A 2 13.33 10.24 -10.00
C SER A 2 13.04 8.78 -9.66
N TYR A 3 12.06 8.18 -10.35
CA TYR A 3 11.70 6.77 -10.18
C TYR A 3 12.89 5.85 -10.44
N GLU A 4 13.76 6.23 -11.37
CA GLU A 4 14.92 5.45 -11.80
C GLU A 4 15.95 5.23 -10.70
N GLN A 5 16.02 6.11 -9.69
CA GLN A 5 16.90 5.94 -8.53
C GLN A 5 16.31 4.99 -7.47
N HIS A 6 14.99 4.86 -7.44
CA HIS A 6 14.25 4.08 -6.46
C HIS A 6 13.08 3.35 -7.14
N PRO A 7 13.32 2.41 -8.07
CA PRO A 7 12.23 1.74 -8.76
C PRO A 7 11.43 0.88 -7.77
N THR A 8 10.13 0.75 -8.02
CA THR A 8 9.22 -0.13 -7.26
C THR A 8 8.93 -1.44 -7.99
N TYR A 9 9.40 -1.56 -9.23
CA TYR A 9 9.35 -2.77 -10.04
C TYR A 9 10.77 -3.11 -10.52
N SER A 10 11.15 -4.38 -10.44
CA SER A 10 12.48 -4.88 -10.84
C SER A 10 12.75 -4.68 -12.34
N ASP A 11 11.72 -4.87 -13.16
CA ASP A 11 11.81 -4.77 -14.60
C ASP A 11 11.45 -3.37 -15.13
N THR A 12 11.69 -3.17 -16.42
CA THR A 12 11.31 -1.93 -17.10
C THR A 12 9.79 -1.81 -17.16
N LEU A 13 9.27 -0.64 -16.78
CA LEU A 13 7.84 -0.38 -16.92
C LEU A 13 7.39 -0.53 -18.39
N PRO A 14 6.23 -1.13 -18.65
CA PRO A 14 5.71 -1.30 -20.01
C PRO A 14 5.68 0.02 -20.79
N ALA A 15 6.16 0.00 -22.03
CA ALA A 15 6.26 1.20 -22.89
C ALA A 15 4.89 1.85 -23.22
N ASN A 16 3.79 1.14 -23.00
CA ASN A 16 2.42 1.62 -23.16
C ASN A 16 1.86 2.31 -21.90
N PHE A 17 2.63 2.38 -20.80
CA PHE A 17 2.34 3.26 -19.68
C PHE A 17 2.76 4.69 -20.01
N SER A 18 1.84 5.64 -19.95
CA SER A 18 2.03 6.96 -20.55
C SER A 18 2.28 8.11 -19.59
N GLN A 19 2.09 7.89 -18.29
CA GLN A 19 2.28 8.96 -17.31
C GLN A 19 3.77 9.17 -17.02
N SER A 20 4.23 10.41 -17.19
CA SER A 20 5.62 10.80 -16.95
C SER A 20 5.94 11.01 -15.46
N SER A 21 4.92 11.18 -14.61
CA SER A 21 5.10 11.43 -13.18
C SER A 21 5.77 10.24 -12.49
N ASP A 22 6.87 10.48 -11.78
CA ASP A 22 7.56 9.44 -10.99
C ASP A 22 6.66 8.83 -9.92
N ARG A 23 5.71 9.62 -9.39
CA ARG A 23 4.69 9.14 -8.46
C ARG A 23 3.75 8.13 -9.12
N ALA A 24 3.33 8.40 -10.35
CA ALA A 24 2.48 7.48 -11.11
C ALA A 24 3.25 6.21 -11.50
N LYS A 25 4.52 6.35 -11.93
CA LYS A 25 5.41 5.22 -12.18
C LYS A 25 5.59 4.34 -10.93
N ALA A 26 5.78 4.96 -9.75
CA ALA A 26 5.94 4.24 -8.50
C ALA A 26 4.71 3.39 -8.14
N ILE A 27 3.50 3.96 -8.21
CA ILE A 27 2.27 3.19 -7.97
C ILE A 27 2.11 2.08 -9.01
N PHE A 28 2.32 2.40 -10.29
CA PHE A 28 2.17 1.41 -11.34
C PHE A 28 3.17 0.25 -11.20
N GLY A 29 4.42 0.56 -10.84
CA GLY A 29 5.45 -0.43 -10.55
C GLY A 29 5.10 -1.31 -9.35
N LEU A 30 4.57 -0.73 -8.27
CA LEU A 30 4.09 -1.50 -7.10
C LEU A 30 2.98 -2.48 -7.49
N ILE A 31 2.06 -2.06 -8.36
CA ILE A 31 0.99 -2.93 -8.85
C ILE A 31 1.55 -4.08 -9.68
N LEU A 32 2.51 -3.84 -10.57
CA LEU A 32 3.13 -4.88 -11.38
C LEU A 32 3.91 -5.88 -10.52
N GLN A 33 4.70 -5.36 -9.57
CA GLN A 33 5.44 -6.17 -8.60
C GLN A 33 4.48 -7.09 -7.82
N TRP A 34 3.37 -6.53 -7.35
CA TRP A 34 2.39 -7.30 -6.61
C TRP A 34 1.70 -8.38 -7.48
N GLN A 35 1.34 -8.06 -8.73
CA GLN A 35 0.79 -9.04 -9.67
C GLN A 35 1.76 -10.22 -9.88
N GLU A 36 3.05 -9.95 -10.00
CA GLU A 36 4.08 -10.98 -10.13
C GLU A 36 4.17 -11.86 -8.87
N GLU A 37 4.17 -11.25 -7.68
CA GLU A 37 4.24 -11.97 -6.40
C GLU A 37 3.07 -12.93 -6.18
N ILE A 38 1.87 -12.58 -6.65
CA ILE A 38 0.68 -13.45 -6.57
C ILE A 38 0.54 -14.37 -7.81
N GLY A 39 1.45 -14.30 -8.77
CA GLY A 39 1.39 -15.07 -10.02
C GLY A 39 0.22 -14.68 -10.94
N SER A 40 -0.30 -13.45 -10.82
CA SER A 40 -1.41 -12.96 -11.65
C SER A 40 -0.89 -12.24 -12.90
N THR A 41 -1.51 -12.55 -14.04
CA THR A 41 -1.26 -11.88 -15.34
C THR A 41 -2.34 -10.85 -15.69
N THR A 42 -3.29 -10.59 -14.77
CA THR A 42 -4.50 -9.82 -15.05
C THR A 42 -4.16 -8.47 -15.66
N VAL A 43 -3.29 -7.68 -15.03
CA VAL A 43 -2.93 -6.35 -15.54
C VAL A 43 -2.31 -6.43 -16.94
N GLN A 44 -1.41 -7.37 -17.17
CA GLN A 44 -0.71 -7.55 -18.46
C GLN A 44 -1.67 -7.96 -19.58
N GLU A 45 -2.65 -8.81 -19.27
CA GLU A 45 -3.73 -9.20 -20.18
C GLU A 45 -4.62 -8.02 -20.52
N LEU A 46 -5.00 -7.21 -19.52
CA LEU A 46 -5.81 -6.01 -19.73
C LEU A 46 -5.13 -4.99 -20.65
N MET A 47 -3.81 -4.86 -20.51
CA MET A 47 -2.97 -3.98 -21.31
C MET A 47 -2.77 -4.46 -22.76
N SER A 48 -3.20 -5.68 -23.10
CA SER A 48 -2.99 -6.28 -24.41
C SER A 48 -4.29 -6.38 -25.20
N CYS A 49 -4.22 -6.20 -26.53
CA CYS A 49 -5.37 -6.43 -27.40
C CYS A 49 -5.60 -7.93 -27.61
N ALA A 50 -6.84 -8.39 -27.50
CA ALA A 50 -7.20 -9.77 -27.82
C ALA A 50 -6.87 -10.04 -29.30
N ASN A 51 -5.99 -11.02 -29.55
CA ASN A 51 -5.53 -11.42 -30.89
C ASN A 51 -4.68 -10.39 -31.65
N SER A 52 -3.93 -9.53 -30.94
CA SER A 52 -2.97 -8.62 -31.56
C SER A 52 -1.74 -8.40 -30.68
N THR A 53 -0.62 -8.03 -31.30
CA THR A 53 0.58 -7.54 -30.60
C THR A 53 0.41 -6.12 -30.07
N LEU A 54 -0.69 -5.44 -30.43
CA LEU A 54 -1.00 -4.09 -29.97
C LEU A 54 -1.17 -4.07 -28.44
N LYS A 55 -0.44 -3.15 -27.81
CA LYS A 55 -0.60 -2.81 -26.39
C LYS A 55 -1.46 -1.55 -26.24
N HIS A 56 -2.42 -1.61 -25.35
CA HIS A 56 -3.33 -0.50 -25.05
C HIS A 56 -2.65 0.54 -24.18
N HIS A 57 -3.01 1.81 -24.35
CA HIS A 57 -2.47 2.87 -23.52
C HIS A 57 -3.00 2.74 -22.09
N THR A 58 -2.11 2.82 -21.11
CA THR A 58 -2.42 2.53 -19.71
C THR A 58 -1.99 3.66 -18.80
N THR A 59 -2.86 4.00 -17.84
CA THR A 59 -2.62 4.98 -16.79
C THR A 59 -3.05 4.42 -15.44
N VAL A 60 -2.49 4.97 -14.36
CA VAL A 60 -2.91 4.69 -12.98
C VAL A 60 -3.52 5.94 -12.35
N ASN A 61 -4.57 5.76 -11.56
CA ASN A 61 -5.23 6.83 -10.86
C ASN A 61 -4.63 7.01 -9.46
N MET A 62 -4.19 8.24 -9.16
CA MET A 62 -3.58 8.63 -7.88
C MET A 62 -4.63 8.96 -6.79
N GLY A 63 -5.91 8.72 -7.09
CA GLY A 63 -7.06 9.01 -6.25
C GLY A 63 -7.35 10.50 -6.04
N ILE A 64 -6.71 11.42 -6.80
CA ILE A 64 -6.75 12.87 -6.54
C ILE A 64 -8.18 13.40 -6.66
N GLU A 65 -8.85 13.07 -7.76
CA GLU A 65 -10.25 13.46 -7.99
C GLU A 65 -11.23 12.61 -7.19
N THR A 66 -10.93 11.31 -7.03
CA THR A 66 -11.78 10.38 -6.29
C THR A 66 -10.92 9.37 -5.56
N ALA A 67 -10.86 9.49 -4.23
CA ALA A 67 -9.94 8.73 -3.39
C ALA A 67 -10.09 7.20 -3.54
N ARG A 68 -11.31 6.70 -3.71
CA ARG A 68 -11.60 5.27 -3.93
C ARG A 68 -10.96 4.66 -5.18
N PHE A 69 -10.55 5.50 -6.13
CA PHE A 69 -9.85 5.07 -7.34
C PHE A 69 -8.33 5.11 -7.19
N PHE A 70 -7.80 5.31 -5.99
CA PHE A 70 -6.36 5.17 -5.76
C PHE A 70 -5.87 3.79 -6.20
N GLY A 71 -4.84 3.77 -7.05
CA GLY A 71 -4.27 2.56 -7.66
C GLY A 71 -5.06 2.02 -8.85
N ALA A 72 -6.26 2.54 -9.13
CA ALA A 72 -7.08 2.02 -10.21
C ALA A 72 -6.38 2.18 -11.57
N ILE A 73 -6.27 1.06 -12.30
CA ILE A 73 -5.70 1.07 -13.65
C ILE A 73 -6.79 1.42 -14.64
N THR A 74 -6.47 2.34 -15.54
CA THR A 74 -7.30 2.74 -16.67
C THR A 74 -6.61 2.33 -17.95
N VAL A 75 -7.29 1.53 -18.76
CA VAL A 75 -6.81 1.09 -20.07
C VAL A 75 -7.65 1.71 -21.17
N GLN A 76 -7.01 2.48 -22.05
CA GLN A 76 -7.63 3.01 -23.26
C GLN A 76 -7.49 1.97 -24.39
N ARG A 77 -8.60 1.28 -24.64
CA ARG A 77 -8.69 0.19 -25.60
C ARG A 77 -8.73 0.68 -27.05
N CYS A 78 -8.25 -0.14 -27.97
CA CYS A 78 -8.32 0.16 -29.40
C CYS A 78 -9.77 -0.01 -29.93
N ARG A 79 -10.08 0.54 -31.12
CA ARG A 79 -11.43 0.45 -31.73
C ARG A 79 -11.96 -0.98 -31.90
N LYS A 80 -11.07 -1.97 -32.02
CA LYS A 80 -11.45 -3.40 -32.15
C LYS A 80 -11.83 -4.02 -30.81
N CYS A 81 -11.27 -3.51 -29.71
CA CYS A 81 -11.68 -3.83 -28.35
C CYS A 81 -12.80 -2.85 -27.97
N ILE A 82 -14.01 -3.07 -28.51
CA ILE A 82 -15.19 -2.21 -28.39
C ILE A 82 -15.33 -1.67 -26.95
N ASP A 83 -15.54 -0.35 -26.87
CA ASP A 83 -15.63 0.53 -25.71
C ASP A 83 -15.78 -0.11 -24.33
N LYS A 84 -14.82 0.24 -23.47
CA LYS A 84 -14.99 0.74 -22.09
C LYS A 84 -13.60 0.82 -21.48
N GLN A 85 -13.29 1.99 -20.91
CA GLN A 85 -12.24 2.13 -19.91
C GLN A 85 -12.45 1.00 -18.89
N LEU A 86 -11.56 0.02 -18.91
CA LEU A 86 -11.60 -1.01 -17.89
C LEU A 86 -10.88 -0.44 -16.68
N ILE A 87 -11.64 -0.30 -15.60
CA ILE A 87 -11.12 0.00 -14.29
C ILE A 87 -10.96 -1.35 -13.60
N HIS A 88 -9.74 -1.73 -13.25
CA HIS A 88 -9.54 -2.82 -12.30
C HIS A 88 -9.81 -2.27 -10.89
N PRO A 89 -10.93 -2.63 -10.24
CA PRO A 89 -11.26 -2.10 -8.93
C PRO A 89 -10.56 -2.93 -7.86
N TRP A 90 -9.66 -2.29 -7.12
CA TRP A 90 -9.06 -2.87 -5.91
C TRP A 90 -10.07 -2.92 -4.77
N THR A 91 -10.03 -3.96 -3.96
CA THR A 91 -10.75 -4.00 -2.67
C THR A 91 -10.18 -2.96 -1.71
N SER A 92 -10.93 -2.64 -0.65
CA SER A 92 -10.48 -1.70 0.39
C SER A 92 -9.17 -2.11 1.04
N SER A 93 -9.01 -3.40 1.36
CA SER A 93 -7.78 -3.94 1.94
C SER A 93 -6.62 -3.85 0.97
N GLU A 94 -6.85 -4.15 -0.31
CA GLU A 94 -5.80 -4.07 -1.32
C GLU A 94 -5.32 -2.63 -1.56
N ARG A 95 -6.25 -1.68 -1.58
CA ARG A 95 -5.89 -0.25 -1.65
C ARG A 95 -5.11 0.21 -0.43
N PHE A 96 -5.40 -0.32 0.75
CA PHE A 96 -4.66 0.00 1.95
C PHE A 96 -3.20 -0.48 1.88
N GLU A 97 -2.98 -1.74 1.49
CA GLU A 97 -1.62 -2.27 1.31
C GLU A 97 -0.86 -1.52 0.22
N LEU A 98 -1.50 -1.23 -0.91
CA LEU A 98 -0.89 -0.42 -1.97
C LEU A 98 -0.53 1.00 -1.47
N LEU A 99 -1.40 1.62 -0.68
CA LEU A 99 -1.17 2.93 -0.08
C LEU A 99 0.01 2.90 0.90
N ARG A 100 0.14 1.82 1.68
CA ARG A 100 1.24 1.61 2.61
C ARG A 100 2.58 1.51 1.88
N HIS A 101 2.69 0.63 0.89
CA HIS A 101 3.89 0.50 0.08
C HIS A 101 4.24 1.78 -0.68
N TYR A 102 3.24 2.49 -1.19
CA TYR A 102 3.46 3.78 -1.82
C TYR A 102 3.98 4.83 -0.83
N SER A 103 3.45 4.86 0.38
CA SER A 103 3.93 5.77 1.43
C SER A 103 5.36 5.45 1.86
N ASP A 104 5.71 4.17 1.99
CA ASP A 104 7.09 3.73 2.25
C ASP A 104 8.05 4.19 1.14
N TRP A 105 7.62 4.11 -0.12
CA TRP A 105 8.37 4.65 -1.24
C TRP A 105 8.54 6.18 -1.12
N LEU A 106 7.48 6.92 -0.81
CA LEU A 106 7.54 8.37 -0.60
C LEU A 106 8.50 8.76 0.54
N ILE A 107 8.54 7.97 1.61
CA ILE A 107 9.48 8.16 2.73
C ILE A 107 10.92 7.91 2.27
N LYS A 108 11.15 6.81 1.54
CA LYS A 108 12.47 6.45 0.99
C LYS A 108 13.02 7.54 0.09
N VAL A 109 12.18 8.08 -0.80
CA VAL A 109 12.55 9.19 -1.68
C VAL A 109 12.42 10.55 -0.99
N LYS A 110 12.04 10.63 0.29
CA LYS A 110 11.86 11.88 1.05
C LYS A 110 10.90 12.89 0.40
N ASP A 111 9.88 12.44 -0.33
CA ASP A 111 8.85 13.30 -0.93
C ASP A 111 7.81 13.72 0.11
N ARG A 112 8.24 14.69 0.93
CA ARG A 112 7.50 15.21 2.08
C ARG A 112 6.19 15.89 1.69
N ASP A 113 6.12 16.56 0.54
CA ASP A 113 4.90 17.25 0.12
C ASP A 113 3.82 16.24 -0.34
N ALA A 114 4.22 15.16 -1.02
CA ALA A 114 3.30 14.07 -1.33
C ALA A 114 2.74 13.40 -0.07
N LEU A 115 3.58 13.17 0.94
CA LEU A 115 3.14 12.62 2.23
C LEU A 115 2.11 13.55 2.90
N LYS A 116 2.35 14.87 2.91
CA LYS A 116 1.38 15.85 3.41
C LYS A 116 0.06 15.83 2.65
N GLU A 117 0.09 15.58 1.34
CA GLU A 117 -1.12 15.46 0.52
C GLU A 117 -1.90 14.18 0.83
N ILE A 118 -1.22 13.06 1.08
CA ILE A 118 -1.88 11.76 1.22
C ILE A 118 -2.48 11.52 2.62
N ILE A 119 -1.83 12.02 3.68
CA ILE A 119 -2.26 11.88 5.08
C ILE A 119 -3.74 12.24 5.33
N PRO A 120 -4.27 13.38 4.86
CA PRO A 120 -5.68 13.71 5.06
C PRO A 120 -6.63 12.79 4.27
N ARG A 121 -6.14 12.09 3.25
CA ARG A 121 -6.93 11.28 2.30
C ARG A 121 -6.96 9.79 2.63
N ILE A 122 -6.13 9.30 3.58
CA ILE A 122 -6.01 7.87 3.95
C ILE A 122 -7.38 7.20 4.16
N PHE A 123 -8.28 7.82 4.93
CA PHE A 123 -9.60 7.24 5.20
C PHE A 123 -10.50 7.18 3.98
N ALA A 124 -10.40 8.19 3.09
CA ALA A 124 -11.17 8.22 1.85
C ALA A 124 -10.65 7.20 0.83
N ILE A 125 -9.34 6.95 0.80
CA ILE A 125 -8.70 5.97 -0.09
C ILE A 125 -9.10 4.54 0.30
N THR A 126 -9.13 4.28 1.60
CA THR A 126 -9.30 2.92 2.13
C THR A 126 -10.76 2.50 2.26
N GLU A 127 -11.74 3.41 2.08
CA GLU A 127 -13.20 3.16 2.14
C GLU A 127 -13.66 2.21 3.28
N PHE A 128 -12.91 2.11 4.37
CA PHE A 128 -13.47 1.49 5.56
C PHE A 128 -14.47 2.49 6.10
N GLY A 129 -15.77 2.17 6.01
CA GLY A 129 -16.87 2.95 6.59
C GLY A 129 -16.74 3.19 8.12
N ARG A 130 -15.63 2.79 8.73
CA ARG A 130 -15.14 3.20 10.04
C ARG A 130 -13.63 3.44 9.94
N ALA A 131 -13.14 4.53 10.53
CA ALA A 131 -11.71 4.69 10.79
C ALA A 131 -11.23 3.53 11.68
N THR A 132 -10.67 2.49 11.06
CA THR A 132 -10.07 1.35 11.77
C THR A 132 -8.93 1.86 12.64
N GLN A 133 -8.63 1.13 13.72
CA GLN A 133 -7.50 1.47 14.57
C GLN A 133 -6.19 1.47 13.78
N GLU A 134 -6.07 0.56 12.82
CA GLU A 134 -4.94 0.47 11.90
C GLU A 134 -4.79 1.73 11.04
N ASN A 135 -5.85 2.21 10.40
CA ASN A 135 -5.80 3.45 9.60
C ASN A 135 -5.40 4.66 10.45
N ARG A 136 -5.85 4.72 11.71
CA ARG A 136 -5.47 5.80 12.65
C ARG A 136 -3.99 5.73 13.01
N GLN A 137 -3.50 4.53 13.31
CA GLN A 137 -2.08 4.30 13.60
C GLN A 137 -1.21 4.66 12.40
N PHE A 138 -1.54 4.15 11.22
CA PHE A 138 -0.82 4.46 9.98
C PHE A 138 -0.81 5.96 9.68
N LYS A 139 -1.94 6.65 9.85
CA LYS A 139 -2.00 8.11 9.71
C LYS A 139 -1.08 8.83 10.71
N GLN A 140 -1.05 8.40 11.96
CA GLN A 140 -0.18 8.99 12.98
C GLN A 140 1.29 8.74 12.64
N GLU A 141 1.66 7.52 12.27
CA GLU A 141 3.03 7.16 11.85
C GLU A 141 3.52 8.04 10.69
N LEU A 142 2.72 8.21 9.64
CA LEU A 142 3.08 9.10 8.54
C LEU A 142 3.21 10.56 8.97
N SER A 143 2.35 11.02 9.88
CA SER A 143 2.42 12.39 10.42
C SER A 143 3.71 12.62 11.20
N ASP A 144 4.13 11.66 12.03
CA ASP A 144 5.37 11.71 12.80
C ASP A 144 6.59 11.71 11.85
N ILE A 145 6.56 10.91 10.79
CA ILE A 145 7.63 10.88 9.79
C ILE A 145 7.75 12.22 9.06
N VAL A 146 6.63 12.85 8.70
CA VAL A 146 6.65 14.18 8.09
C VAL A 146 7.30 15.22 9.02
N VAL A 147 7.05 15.15 10.33
CA VAL A 147 7.72 16.02 11.32
C VAL A 147 9.23 15.75 11.37
N LEU A 148 9.67 14.50 11.23
CA LEU A 148 11.09 14.17 11.18
C LEU A 148 11.76 14.69 9.90
N LEU A 149 11.11 14.54 8.75
CA LEU A 149 11.60 15.08 7.47
C LEU A 149 11.70 16.61 7.52
N ASP A 150 10.76 17.30 8.20
CA ASP A 150 10.80 18.75 8.42
C ASP A 150 12.02 19.18 9.24
N LYS A 151 12.41 18.40 10.26
CA LYS A 151 13.59 18.71 11.09
C LYS A 151 14.90 18.55 10.32
N ASP A 152 15.00 17.56 9.43
CA ASP A 152 16.21 17.36 8.63
C ASP A 152 16.42 18.47 7.59
N HIS A 153 15.35 19.12 7.12
CA HIS A 153 15.44 20.30 6.26
C HIS A 153 15.85 21.59 7.01
N CYS A 154 15.66 21.62 8.33
CA CYS A 154 16.04 22.77 9.18
C CYS A 154 17.47 22.70 9.72
N LYS A 155 18.28 21.68 9.39
CA LYS A 155 19.71 21.72 9.71
C LYS A 155 20.36 22.80 8.84
N PRO A 156 20.84 23.92 9.40
CA PRO A 156 21.54 24.93 8.61
C PRO A 156 22.73 24.25 7.95
N SER A 157 22.83 24.36 6.63
CA SER A 157 24.05 24.07 5.90
C SER A 157 25.13 24.99 6.47
N PHE A 158 25.89 24.47 7.44
CA PHE A 158 27.03 25.19 7.99
C PHE A 158 27.90 25.66 6.83
N PRO A 159 28.30 26.94 6.79
CA PRO A 159 29.20 27.40 5.76
C PRO A 159 30.48 26.58 5.87
N THR A 160 30.80 25.83 4.82
CA THR A 160 32.06 25.11 4.66
C THR A 160 33.19 26.13 4.46
N SER A 161 33.51 26.88 5.51
CA SER A 161 34.78 27.59 5.57
C SER A 161 35.86 26.58 5.90
N ASN A 162 36.61 26.16 4.87
CA ASN A 162 37.90 25.51 5.03
C ASN A 162 38.82 26.37 5.92
N LYS A 163 38.89 26.05 7.21
CA LYS A 163 40.00 26.47 8.06
C LYS A 163 40.44 25.26 8.89
N ARG A 164 41.52 24.63 8.39
CA ARG A 164 42.33 23.67 9.13
C ARG A 164 42.67 24.26 10.49
N LYS A 165 42.27 23.59 11.57
CA LYS A 165 42.98 23.64 12.84
C LYS A 165 42.87 22.28 13.53
N ARG A 166 44.06 21.79 13.90
CA ARG A 166 44.37 20.53 14.55
C ARG A 166 43.80 20.46 15.97
N ASP A 167 43.53 19.21 16.33
CA ASP A 167 43.61 18.53 17.64
C ASP A 167 42.82 19.13 18.82
N ASP A 168 41.83 18.38 19.32
CA ASP A 168 41.99 17.64 20.57
C ASP A 168 40.83 16.66 20.80
N ALA A 169 41.16 15.59 21.52
CA ALA A 169 40.30 14.48 21.91
C ALA A 169 39.17 14.93 22.84
N ASP A 170 37.96 14.40 22.66
CA ASP A 170 37.09 14.06 23.79
C ASP A 170 35.98 13.08 23.41
N GLU A 171 35.54 12.38 24.43
CA GLU A 171 34.88 11.08 24.48
C GLU A 171 33.42 11.05 24.01
N GLY A 172 33.06 9.90 23.42
CA GLY A 172 31.89 9.11 23.81
C GLY A 172 30.51 9.77 23.81
N LYS A 173 29.69 9.41 22.82
CA LYS A 173 28.29 8.98 23.03
C LYS A 173 27.71 8.35 21.77
N GLU A 174 27.77 7.03 21.72
CA GLU A 174 26.91 6.22 20.85
C GLU A 174 25.45 6.42 21.27
N GLY A 175 24.72 7.24 20.52
CA GLY A 175 23.28 7.30 20.60
C GLY A 175 22.67 6.05 20.00
N ALA A 176 22.50 5.00 20.81
CA ALA A 176 21.80 3.79 20.43
C ALA A 176 20.38 4.13 19.94
N MET A 177 20.16 3.97 18.64
CA MET A 177 18.86 4.05 17.99
C MET A 177 18.01 2.89 18.52
N LYS A 178 17.10 3.16 19.47
CA LYS A 178 16.13 2.18 19.95
C LYS A 178 15.18 1.81 18.82
N ILE A 179 15.48 0.69 18.15
CA ILE A 179 14.52 -0.02 17.31
C ILE A 179 13.40 -0.49 18.22
N PHE A 180 12.21 0.09 18.09
CA PHE A 180 10.98 -0.42 18.68
C PHE A 180 10.66 -1.77 18.03
N ARG A 181 11.22 -2.86 18.54
CA ARG A 181 10.72 -4.21 18.26
C ARG A 181 9.35 -4.31 18.95
N ARG A 182 8.28 -4.21 18.17
CA ARG A 182 6.93 -4.62 18.60
C ARG A 182 7.03 -6.05 19.13
N ALA A 183 6.34 -6.34 20.23
CA ALA A 183 6.00 -7.70 20.58
C ALA A 183 5.11 -8.23 19.45
N THR A 184 5.65 -9.12 18.63
CA THR A 184 4.83 -9.93 17.73
C THR A 184 3.92 -10.75 18.62
N VAL A 185 2.61 -10.56 18.52
CA VAL A 185 1.65 -11.42 19.20
C VAL A 185 1.81 -12.81 18.57
N CYS A 186 2.51 -13.69 19.29
CA CYS A 186 2.72 -15.05 18.85
C CYS A 186 1.48 -15.86 19.19
N TYR A 187 0.65 -16.15 18.19
CA TYR A 187 -0.43 -17.12 18.32
C TYR A 187 0.16 -18.52 18.39
N THR A 188 -0.33 -19.31 19.33
CA THR A 188 -0.04 -20.73 19.40
C THR A 188 -0.70 -21.45 18.21
N LYS A 189 -0.10 -22.57 17.80
CA LYS A 189 -0.64 -23.43 16.74
C LYS A 189 -2.13 -23.78 16.95
N ARG A 190 -2.52 -23.99 18.22
CA ARG A 190 -3.89 -24.33 18.61
C ARG A 190 -4.88 -23.18 18.36
N GLU A 191 -4.45 -21.94 18.56
CA GLU A 191 -5.28 -20.75 18.33
C GLU A 191 -5.51 -20.52 16.84
N VAL A 192 -4.47 -20.73 16.03
CA VAL A 192 -4.58 -20.68 14.56
C VAL A 192 -5.50 -21.78 14.03
N GLU A 193 -5.38 -23.01 14.55
CA GLU A 193 -6.26 -24.13 14.17
C GLU A 193 -7.73 -23.85 14.53
N ALA A 194 -8.01 -23.28 15.71
CA ALA A 194 -9.37 -22.92 16.11
C ALA A 194 -10.00 -21.84 15.20
N LEU A 195 -9.19 -20.87 14.77
CA LEU A 195 -9.63 -19.83 13.83
C LEU A 195 -9.97 -20.41 12.46
N ILE A 196 -9.10 -21.29 11.93
CA ILE A 196 -9.32 -21.96 10.64
C ILE A 196 -10.62 -22.76 10.65
N VAL A 197 -10.89 -23.52 11.73
CA VAL A 197 -12.14 -24.29 11.86
C VAL A 197 -13.36 -23.37 11.86
N SER A 198 -13.28 -22.23 12.53
CA SER A 198 -14.38 -21.27 12.60
C SER A 198 -14.66 -20.62 11.23
N CYS A 199 -13.62 -20.28 10.47
CA CYS A 199 -13.75 -19.76 9.10
C CYS A 199 -14.42 -20.76 8.16
N LYS A 200 -14.07 -22.05 8.25
CA LYS A 200 -14.69 -23.10 7.42
C LYS A 200 -16.18 -23.28 7.70
N LYS A 201 -16.59 -23.23 8.96
CA LYS A 201 -18.03 -23.28 9.32
C LYS A 201 -18.82 -22.12 8.72
N ILE A 202 -18.23 -20.93 8.67
CA ILE A 202 -18.85 -19.75 8.06
C ILE A 202 -18.97 -19.93 6.54
N GLU A 203 -17.93 -20.43 5.89
CA GLU A 203 -17.92 -20.73 4.46
C GLU A 203 -19.01 -21.75 4.11
N GLU A 204 -19.06 -22.89 4.81
CA GLU A 204 -20.08 -23.93 4.63
C GLU A 204 -21.50 -23.39 4.85
N ALA A 205 -21.73 -22.61 5.93
CA ALA A 205 -23.03 -22.00 6.21
C ALA A 205 -23.44 -20.94 5.17
N SER A 206 -22.48 -20.30 4.50
CA SER A 206 -22.75 -19.31 3.45
C SER A 206 -23.11 -19.92 2.10
N MET A 207 -22.77 -21.20 1.90
CA MET A 207 -23.04 -21.93 0.65
C MET A 207 -24.40 -22.62 0.62
N ASP A 208 -25.12 -22.71 1.74
CA ASP A 208 -26.48 -23.25 1.80
C ASP A 208 -27.53 -22.13 1.57
N PRO A 209 -28.21 -22.09 0.41
CA PRO A 209 -29.20 -21.05 0.08
C PRO A 209 -30.41 -21.02 1.03
N LEU A 210 -30.65 -22.09 1.78
CA LEU A 210 -31.83 -22.28 2.63
C LEU A 210 -31.58 -21.96 4.12
N MET A 211 -30.32 -21.84 4.56
CA MET A 211 -29.93 -21.67 5.97
C MET A 211 -29.39 -20.26 6.34
N LEU A 212 -29.41 -19.34 5.38
CA LEU A 212 -28.55 -18.15 5.33
C LEU A 212 -28.59 -17.15 6.50
N ASN A 213 -29.59 -17.18 7.39
CA ASN A 213 -29.72 -16.13 8.42
C ASN A 213 -29.43 -16.57 9.86
N LYS A 214 -29.77 -17.79 10.28
CA LYS A 214 -29.62 -18.17 11.69
C LYS A 214 -28.28 -18.86 11.97
N GLU A 215 -27.89 -19.79 11.11
CA GLU A 215 -26.65 -20.55 11.28
C GLU A 215 -25.42 -19.70 10.96
N LEU A 216 -25.48 -18.87 9.92
CA LEU A 216 -24.43 -17.90 9.62
C LEU A 216 -24.26 -16.87 10.75
N ALA A 217 -25.36 -16.36 11.30
CA ALA A 217 -25.31 -15.43 12.45
C ALA A 217 -24.73 -16.11 13.71
N GLN A 218 -25.06 -17.38 13.95
CA GLN A 218 -24.49 -18.15 15.04
C GLN A 218 -22.99 -18.41 14.82
N ALA A 219 -22.57 -18.84 13.63
CA ALA A 219 -21.17 -19.08 13.30
C ALA A 219 -20.31 -17.80 13.42
N MET A 220 -20.85 -16.66 12.98
CA MET A 220 -20.23 -15.34 13.17
C MET A 220 -20.14 -14.92 14.64
N SER A 221 -21.13 -15.28 15.47
CA SER A 221 -21.09 -15.05 16.92
C SER A 221 -20.03 -15.94 17.59
N GLU A 222 -19.96 -17.22 17.24
CA GLU A 222 -18.94 -18.16 17.75
C GLU A 222 -17.52 -17.71 17.39
N LEU A 223 -17.32 -17.22 16.15
CA LEU A 223 -16.05 -16.63 15.73
C LEU A 223 -15.70 -15.38 16.55
N LYS A 224 -16.67 -14.50 16.78
CA LYS A 224 -16.47 -13.30 17.60
C LYS A 224 -16.08 -13.64 19.04
N ASP A 225 -16.75 -14.61 19.65
CA ASP A 225 -16.44 -15.04 21.02
C ASP A 225 -15.05 -15.67 21.10
N THR A 226 -14.68 -16.49 20.11
CA THR A 226 -13.35 -17.07 19.99
C THR A 226 -12.28 -15.98 19.85
N LEU A 227 -12.49 -14.97 19.01
CA LEU A 227 -11.56 -13.84 18.87
C LEU A 227 -11.45 -13.00 20.16
N ASN A 228 -12.54 -12.84 20.91
CA ASN A 228 -12.52 -12.14 22.20
C ASN A 228 -11.75 -12.90 23.28
N THR A 229 -11.65 -14.24 23.21
CA THR A 229 -10.81 -15.00 24.15
C THR A 229 -9.31 -14.80 23.93
N PHE A 230 -8.92 -14.23 22.79
CA PHE A 230 -7.52 -13.94 22.43
C PHE A 230 -7.11 -12.47 22.65
N ALA A 231 -8.03 -11.61 23.08
CA ALA A 231 -7.81 -10.17 23.32
C ALA A 231 -7.65 -9.85 24.81
#